data_AF-K0PKY9-F1
#
_entry.id   AF-K0PKY9-F1
#
_cell.length_a   1.000
_cell.length_b   1.000
_cell.length_c   1.000
_cell.angle_alpha   90.00
_cell.angle_beta   90.00
_cell.angle_gamma   90.00
#
_symmetry.space_group_name_H-M   'P 1'
#
loop_
_entity.id
_entity.type
_entity.pdbx_description
1 polymer ?
#
loop_
_entity_poly.entity_id
_entity_poly.type
_entity_poly.pdbx_seq_one_letter_code
_entity_poly.pdbx_strand_id
1 'polypeptide(L)'
;MNKIEDNNNLSRKGAGRPKGSQNKVSKAAKDAIAEAAEQLGGAKRIVAWAKEAPENERAFWATIYPKLIPVQLAGDADNPINHVHTIERRIVRPSDTNG
;
A
#
# COMPACT_ATOMS: atom_id res chain seq x y z
N MET A 1 47.04 -29.42 2.84
CA MET A 1 45.62 -29.84 2.73
C MET A 1 44.88 -29.16 3.87
N ASN A 2 44.29 -27.98 3.65
CA ASN A 2 43.45 -27.31 4.64
C ASN A 2 42.14 -26.89 3.96
N LYS A 3 41.05 -27.38 4.53
CA LYS A 3 39.68 -27.31 4.05
C LYS A 3 39.17 -25.89 4.29
N ILE A 4 38.96 -25.12 3.23
CA ILE A 4 38.16 -23.89 3.30
C ILE A 4 36.72 -24.37 3.33
N GLU A 5 36.06 -24.24 4.47
CA GLU A 5 34.62 -24.50 4.57
C GLU A 5 33.90 -23.41 3.79
N ASP A 6 33.32 -23.80 2.65
CA ASP A 6 32.48 -22.93 1.84
C ASP A 6 31.27 -22.49 2.67
N ASN A 7 31.30 -21.21 3.04
CA ASN A 7 30.25 -20.50 3.75
C ASN A 7 28.96 -20.42 2.91
N ASN A 8 28.22 -21.52 2.82
CA ASN A 8 26.97 -21.66 2.08
C ASN A 8 25.77 -20.92 2.73
N ASN A 9 26.00 -19.77 3.37
CA ASN A 9 24.94 -19.02 4.07
C ASN A 9 24.90 -17.52 3.71
N LEU A 10 25.49 -17.13 2.58
CA LEU A 10 25.47 -15.73 2.09
C LEU A 10 24.34 -15.43 1.09
N SER A 11 23.45 -16.40 0.80
CA SER A 11 22.41 -16.31 -0.24
C SER A 11 21.42 -15.13 -0.10
N ARG A 12 21.38 -14.43 1.04
CA ARG A 12 20.46 -13.29 1.27
C ARG A 12 21.15 -11.97 1.63
N LYS A 13 22.48 -11.90 1.62
CA LYS A 13 23.18 -10.65 1.98
C LYS A 13 23.03 -9.66 0.80
N GLY A 14 22.11 -8.70 0.94
CA GLY A 14 21.81 -7.70 -0.10
C GLY A 14 20.47 -7.89 -0.81
N ALA A 15 19.70 -8.94 -0.48
CA ALA A 15 18.32 -9.02 -0.92
C ALA A 15 17.52 -7.92 -0.22
N GLY A 16 17.20 -6.86 -0.96
CA GLY A 16 16.28 -5.83 -0.51
C GLY A 16 14.95 -6.45 -0.06
N ARG A 17 14.17 -5.66 0.68
CA ARG A 17 12.86 -6.08 1.15
C ARG A 17 12.05 -6.69 -0.02
N PRO A 18 11.51 -7.93 0.10
CA PRO A 18 10.79 -8.58 -1.00
C PRO A 18 9.69 -7.69 -1.56
N LYS A 19 9.63 -7.58 -2.89
CA LYS A 19 8.59 -6.81 -3.60
C LYS A 19 7.22 -7.31 -3.15
N GLY A 20 6.39 -6.40 -2.61
CA GLY A 20 5.05 -6.72 -2.09
C GLY A 20 4.97 -7.07 -0.60
N SER A 21 6.08 -7.12 0.13
CA SER A 21 6.02 -7.38 1.58
C SER A 21 5.38 -6.22 2.34
N GLN A 22 4.26 -6.49 3.01
CA GLN A 22 3.46 -5.48 3.72
C GLN A 22 4.25 -4.77 4.82
N ASN A 23 4.27 -3.43 4.83
CA ASN A 23 4.91 -2.67 5.91
C ASN A 23 4.28 -3.02 7.26
N LYS A 24 5.07 -3.59 8.18
CA LYS A 24 4.57 -4.13 9.46
C LYS A 24 3.85 -3.05 10.28
N VAL A 25 4.38 -1.83 10.27
CA VAL A 25 3.78 -0.66 10.95
C VAL A 25 2.43 -0.31 10.34
N SER A 26 2.36 -0.23 9.01
CA SER A 26 1.10 0.08 8.31
C SER A 26 0.04 -1.02 8.46
N LYS A 27 0.46 -2.28 8.61
CA LYS A 27 -0.45 -3.39 8.90
C LYS A 27 -1.03 -3.27 10.31
N ALA A 28 -0.18 -3.11 11.33
CA ALA A 28 -0.63 -2.96 12.72
C ALA A 28 -1.59 -1.78 12.91
N ALA A 29 -1.34 -0.66 12.23
CA ALA A 29 -2.24 0.49 12.24
C ALA A 29 -3.61 0.18 11.62
N LYS A 30 -3.65 -0.53 10.48
CA LYS A 30 -4.91 -0.95 9.84
C LYS A 30 -5.69 -1.91 10.72
N ASP A 31 -5.00 -2.86 11.36
CA ASP A 31 -5.62 -3.85 12.24
C ASP A 31 -6.23 -3.17 13.47
N ALA A 32 -5.51 -2.24 14.11
CA ALA A 32 -6.02 -1.47 15.25
C ALA A 32 -7.24 -0.60 14.90
N ILE A 33 -7.23 0.04 13.72
CA ILE A 33 -8.37 0.83 13.23
C ILE A 33 -9.58 -0.08 12.95
N ALA A 34 -9.36 -1.25 12.36
CA ALA A 34 -10.42 -2.21 12.10
C ALA A 34 -11.05 -2.74 13.40
N GLU A 35 -10.21 -3.04 14.41
CA GLU A 35 -10.68 -3.47 15.72
C GLU A 35 -11.50 -2.38 16.41
N ALA A 36 -11.02 -1.13 16.42
CA ALA A 36 -11.77 -0.01 16.97
C ALA A 36 -13.11 0.21 16.27
N ALA A 37 -13.15 0.08 14.93
CA ALA A 37 -14.38 0.18 14.16
C ALA A 37 -15.39 -0.92 14.53
N GLU A 38 -14.91 -2.14 14.76
CA GLU A 38 -15.76 -3.25 15.19
C GLU A 38 -16.31 -3.03 16.61
N GLN A 39 -15.47 -2.56 17.54
CA GLN A 39 -15.88 -2.21 18.91
C GLN A 39 -16.94 -1.10 18.95
N LEU A 40 -16.89 -0.15 18.01
CA LEU A 40 -17.91 0.91 17.87
C LEU A 40 -19.25 0.40 17.27
N GLY A 41 -19.34 -0.89 16.95
CA GLY A 41 -20.55 -1.55 16.45
C GLY A 41 -20.49 -1.98 14.98
N GLY A 42 -19.34 -1.80 14.33
CA GLY A 42 -19.05 -2.32 13.00
C GLY A 42 -20.14 -2.05 11.98
N ALA A 43 -20.49 -3.07 11.20
CA ALA A 43 -21.52 -2.97 10.16
C ALA A 43 -22.89 -2.54 10.71
N LYS A 44 -23.27 -2.98 11.93
CA LYS A 44 -24.57 -2.65 12.51
C LYS A 44 -24.70 -1.17 12.79
N ARG A 45 -23.64 -0.54 13.32
CA ARG A 45 -23.63 0.91 13.56
C ARG A 45 -23.71 1.70 12.25
N ILE A 46 -23.05 1.23 11.19
CA ILE A 46 -23.10 1.86 9.85
C ILE A 46 -24.52 1.80 9.28
N VAL A 47 -25.20 0.65 9.39
CA VAL A 47 -26.59 0.50 8.94
C VAL A 47 -27.53 1.40 9.73
N ALA A 48 -27.37 1.48 11.06
CA ALA A 48 -28.16 2.37 11.90
C ALA A 48 -27.96 3.84 11.48
N TRP A 49 -26.71 4.28 11.33
CA TRP A 49 -26.37 5.62 10.87
C TRP A 49 -26.93 5.96 9.49
N ALA A 50 -26.84 5.03 8.53
CA ALA A 50 -27.38 5.24 7.19
C ALA A 50 -28.90 5.45 7.20
N LYS A 51 -29.62 4.81 8.13
CA LYS A 51 -31.08 4.94 8.28
C LYS A 51 -31.51 6.18 9.07
N GLU A 52 -30.61 6.84 9.80
CA GLU A 52 -30.94 8.02 10.61
C GLU A 52 -31.38 9.22 9.75
N ALA A 53 -30.86 9.36 8.52
CA ALA A 53 -31.20 10.47 7.64
C ALA A 53 -30.98 10.11 6.15
N PRO A 54 -31.81 10.62 5.21
CA PRO A 54 -31.62 10.41 3.77
C PRO A 54 -30.24 10.86 3.25
N GLU A 55 -29.65 11.88 3.88
CA GLU A 55 -28.32 12.39 3.54
C GLU A 55 -27.21 11.38 3.88
N ASN A 56 -27.36 10.63 4.98
CA ASN A 56 -26.43 9.59 5.38
C ASN A 56 -26.50 8.40 4.42
N GLU A 57 -27.72 8.01 4.04
CA GLU A 57 -27.94 6.99 3.02
C GLU A 57 -27.30 7.40 1.68
N ARG A 58 -27.51 8.65 1.24
CA ARG A 58 -26.85 9.18 0.04
C ARG A 58 -25.33 9.14 0.17
N ALA A 59 -24.78 9.52 1.32
CA ALA A 59 -23.34 9.50 1.56
C ALA A 59 -22.76 8.07 1.54
N PHE A 60 -23.50 7.10 2.06
CA PHE A 60 -23.13 5.69 1.99
C PHE A 60 -22.99 5.24 0.54
N TRP A 61 -24.02 5.49 -0.29
CA TRP A 61 -24.03 5.07 -1.69
C TRP A 61 -23.04 5.83 -2.58
N ALA A 62 -22.85 7.14 -2.34
CA ALA A 62 -22.00 7.97 -3.20
C ALA A 62 -20.52 7.91 -2.84
N THR A 63 -20.17 7.69 -1.56
CA THR A 63 -18.80 7.87 -1.07
C THR A 63 -18.17 6.58 -0.54
N ILE A 64 -18.95 5.74 0.14
CA ILE A 64 -18.43 4.52 0.79
C ILE A 64 -18.49 3.35 -0.18
N TYR A 65 -19.68 3.06 -0.73
CA TYR A 65 -19.91 1.91 -1.59
C TYR A 65 -18.99 1.85 -2.83
N PRO A 66 -18.72 2.95 -3.56
CA PRO A 66 -17.87 2.88 -4.76
C PRO A 66 -16.42 2.51 -4.46
N LYS A 67 -15.91 2.81 -3.26
CA LYS A 67 -14.55 2.44 -2.84
C LYS A 67 -14.37 0.95 -2.60
N LEU A 68 -15.47 0.20 -2.46
CA LEU A 68 -15.47 -1.25 -2.34
C LEU A 68 -15.42 -1.94 -3.71
N ILE A 69 -15.74 -1.20 -4.79
CA ILE A 69 -15.68 -1.72 -6.15
C ILE A 69 -14.21 -1.73 -6.58
N PRO A 70 -13.69 -2.88 -7.04
CA PRO A 70 -12.37 -2.92 -7.66
C PRO A 70 -12.45 -2.14 -8.97
N VAL A 71 -11.97 -0.90 -8.97
CA VAL A 71 -11.76 -0.16 -10.22
C VAL A 71 -10.45 -0.70 -10.80
N GLN A 72 -10.51 -1.82 -11.51
CA GLN A 72 -9.46 -2.11 -12.49
C GLN A 72 -9.54 -1.02 -13.54
N LEU A 73 -8.68 0.00 -13.42
CA LEU A 73 -8.34 0.88 -14.53
C LEU A 73 -7.49 0.04 -15.50
N ALA A 74 -8.13 -0.93 -16.16
CA ALA A 74 -7.58 -1.54 -17.34
C ALA A 74 -7.40 -0.37 -18.32
N GLY A 75 -6.18 -0.15 -18.79
CA GLY A 75 -5.92 0.85 -19.82
C GLY A 75 -6.92 0.59 -20.94
N ASP A 76 -7.77 1.59 -21.19
CA ASP A 76 -8.68 1.56 -22.32
C ASP A 76 -7.84 1.28 -23.57
N ALA A 77 -8.26 0.34 -24.42
CA ALA A 77 -7.55 0.06 -25.67
C ALA A 77 -7.49 1.32 -26.55
N ASP A 78 -8.48 2.20 -26.41
CA ASP A 78 -8.58 3.48 -27.12
C ASP A 78 -7.88 4.63 -26.35
N ASN A 79 -7.48 4.44 -25.09
CA ASN A 79 -6.76 5.42 -24.26
C ASN A 79 -5.79 4.73 -23.27
N PRO A 80 -4.68 4.15 -23.76
CA PRO A 80 -3.70 3.52 -22.89
C PRO A 80 -3.01 4.56 -22.01
N ILE A 81 -2.84 4.24 -20.72
CA ILE A 81 -2.12 5.08 -19.78
C ILE A 81 -0.63 5.04 -20.16
N ASN A 82 -0.18 6.07 -20.87
CA ASN A 82 1.23 6.26 -21.20
C ASN A 82 2.00 6.69 -19.95
N HIS A 83 2.46 5.73 -19.16
CA HIS A 83 3.36 5.99 -18.05
C HIS A 83 4.75 6.36 -18.57
N VAL A 84 5.05 7.66 -18.68
CA VAL A 84 6.41 8.14 -18.95
C VAL A 84 7.17 8.18 -17.63
N HIS A 85 8.11 7.24 -17.45
CA HIS A 85 9.04 7.23 -16.33
C HIS A 85 10.36 7.88 -16.75
N THR A 86 10.59 9.13 -16.35
CA THR A 86 11.90 9.77 -16.50
C THR A 86 12.77 9.43 -15.29
N ILE A 87 13.86 8.68 -15.53
CA ILE A 87 14.86 8.37 -14.50
C ILE A 87 16.06 9.29 -14.73
N GLU A 88 16.23 10.30 -13.87
CA GLU A 88 17.44 11.13 -13.86
C GLU A 88 18.46 10.55 -12.89
N ARG A 89 19.67 10.24 -13.41
CA ARG A 89 20.82 9.87 -12.59
C ARG A 89 21.82 11.01 -12.60
N ARG A 90 21.97 11.69 -11.47
CA ARG A 90 23.04 12.67 -11.25
C ARG A 90 24.23 11.95 -10.59
N ILE A 91 25.33 11.82 -11.33
CA ILE A 91 26.61 11.36 -10.77
C ILE A 91 27.25 12.57 -10.10
N VAL A 92 27.34 12.56 -8.77
CA VAL A 92 28.04 13.58 -7.99
C VAL A 92 29.43 13.06 -7.63
N ARG A 93 30.45 13.88 -7.85
CA ARG A 93 31.80 13.58 -7.36
C ARG A 93 31.82 13.81 -5.84
N PRO A 94 32.39 12.92 -5.02
CA PRO A 94 32.34 13.04 -3.55
C PRO A 94 32.83 14.38 -2.98
N SER A 95 33.70 15.09 -3.70
CA SER A 95 34.25 16.39 -3.31
C SER A 95 33.25 17.55 -3.25
N ASP A 96 32.06 17.40 -3.83
CA ASP A 96 31.12 18.51 -4.04
C ASP A 96 29.99 18.54 -2.99
N THR A 97 30.11 17.76 -1.90
CA THR A 97 29.04 17.60 -0.89
C THR A 97 29.29 18.36 0.42
N ASN A 98 30.26 19.27 0.47
CA ASN A 98 30.52 20.10 1.66
C ASN A 98 30.55 21.58 1.30
N GLY A 99 29.46 22.27 1.63
CA GLY A 99 29.33 23.71 1.82
C GLY A 99 28.37 23.94 2.98
#